data_AF-A0A1G8MIY8-F1
#
_entry.id   AF-A0A1G8MIY8-F1
#
_cell.length_a   1.000
_cell.length_b   1.000
_cell.length_c   1.000
_cell.angle_alpha   90.00
_cell.angle_beta   90.00
_cell.angle_gamma   90.00
#
_symmetry.space_group_name_H-M   'P 1'
#
loop_
_entity.id
_entity.type
_entity.pdbx_description
1 polymer ?
#
loop_
_entity_poly.entity_id
_entity_poly.type
_entity_poly.pdbx_seq_one_letter_code
_entity_poly.pdbx_strand_id
1 'polypeptide(L)'
;MNFFKKLKERVSSQTDTVTTKFKDGLEKTRHSFAEKMNELAARYRTVDEDFFEELEELLISADVGVHTVMEVTEELRTEVKRQNVKSPRDVLPIISEKLTAKLDYSGEDYTLNMNDEGMTVILFVGVNGVGKTTTIGKVAHRFKSEGKNVVLAAGDTFRAGAIEQLAVWGEEVGVNVIKQEAGSDPAAVMYDAIQSARSKKADVLLCDTAGRLQNKVNLMKELEKVKRVISREIPSAPHEVLLVLDATTGQNAMTQAKTFKEATDVSGIALAKLDGTAKGGIVLAIRNELDIPVKFVGLGEGLDDLQPFDAEQFTYGLFRELAEDDDRG
;
A
#
# COMPACT_ATOMS: atom_id res chain seq x y z
N MET A 1 0.66 -8.22 -30.31
CA MET A 1 0.70 -9.11 -29.13
C MET A 1 -0.12 -8.43 -28.05
N ASN A 2 -1.22 -9.04 -27.60
CA ASN A 2 -2.17 -8.47 -26.64
C ASN A 2 -1.41 -7.97 -25.39
N PHE A 3 -1.75 -6.78 -24.85
CA PHE A 3 -1.15 -6.18 -23.66
C PHE A 3 -1.07 -7.20 -22.52
N PHE A 4 -2.18 -7.92 -22.28
CA PHE A 4 -2.26 -8.96 -21.26
C PHE A 4 -1.34 -10.15 -21.49
N LYS A 5 -1.07 -10.51 -22.75
CA LYS A 5 -0.12 -11.59 -23.06
C LYS A 5 1.30 -11.19 -22.66
N LYS A 6 1.69 -9.94 -22.92
CA LYS A 6 2.98 -9.40 -22.47
C LYS A 6 3.06 -9.32 -20.95
N LEU A 7 2.00 -8.83 -20.30
CA LEU A 7 1.93 -8.73 -18.83
C LEU A 7 2.02 -10.12 -18.19
N LYS A 8 1.28 -11.10 -18.71
CA LYS A 8 1.34 -12.50 -18.28
C LYS A 8 2.74 -13.09 -18.45
N GLU A 9 3.40 -12.87 -19.60
CA GLU A 9 4.78 -13.35 -19.83
C GLU A 9 5.76 -12.76 -18.81
N ARG A 10 5.66 -11.46 -18.48
CA ARG A 10 6.50 -10.82 -17.46
C ARG A 10 6.22 -11.34 -16.06
N VAL A 11 4.94 -11.42 -15.68
CA VAL A 11 4.52 -11.95 -14.37
C VAL A 11 4.89 -13.42 -14.18
N SER A 12 4.82 -14.22 -15.24
CA SER A 12 5.22 -15.65 -15.21
C SER A 12 6.72 -15.86 -15.02
N SER A 13 7.54 -14.81 -15.22
CA SER A 13 8.98 -14.86 -14.94
C SER A 13 9.32 -14.58 -13.47
N GLN A 14 8.34 -14.13 -12.67
CA GLN A 14 8.48 -13.92 -11.24
C GLN A 14 8.06 -15.17 -10.43
N THR A 15 8.35 -15.20 -9.12
CA THR A 15 8.09 -16.36 -8.26
C THR A 15 6.60 -16.70 -8.14
N ASP A 16 6.22 -17.94 -8.50
CA ASP A 16 4.83 -18.43 -8.50
C ASP A 16 4.06 -18.15 -7.20
N THR A 17 4.72 -18.24 -6.04
CA THR A 17 4.10 -17.98 -4.74
C THR A 17 3.65 -16.52 -4.58
N VAL A 18 4.48 -15.55 -4.99
CA VAL A 18 4.16 -14.11 -4.88
C VAL A 18 3.00 -13.79 -5.80
N THR A 19 3.05 -14.25 -7.04
CA THR A 19 1.95 -14.11 -7.99
C THR A 19 0.66 -14.71 -7.45
N THR A 20 0.72 -15.86 -6.78
CA THR A 20 -0.45 -16.48 -6.16
C THR A 20 -1.03 -15.59 -5.04
N LYS A 21 -0.19 -15.00 -4.18
CA LYS A 21 -0.66 -14.05 -3.15
C LYS A 21 -1.39 -12.84 -3.74
N PHE A 22 -0.86 -12.23 -4.79
CA PHE A 22 -1.55 -11.12 -5.49
C PHE A 22 -2.86 -11.57 -6.13
N LYS A 23 -2.89 -12.76 -6.73
CA LYS A 23 -4.10 -13.33 -7.34
C LYS A 23 -5.21 -13.57 -6.31
N ASP A 24 -4.86 -14.12 -5.16
CA ASP A 24 -5.81 -14.49 -4.11
C ASP A 24 -6.25 -13.25 -3.33
N GLY A 25 -5.30 -12.40 -2.92
CA GLY A 25 -5.59 -11.18 -2.16
C GLY A 25 -6.35 -10.11 -2.96
N LEU A 26 -6.38 -10.19 -4.29
CA LEU A 26 -7.16 -9.27 -5.14
C LEU A 26 -8.43 -9.91 -5.71
N GLU A 27 -8.74 -11.16 -5.37
CA GLU A 27 -9.85 -11.93 -5.94
C GLU A 27 -11.20 -11.20 -5.85
N LYS A 28 -11.57 -10.68 -4.67
CA LYS A 28 -12.83 -9.96 -4.48
C LYS A 28 -12.93 -8.67 -5.32
N THR A 29 -11.83 -7.90 -5.38
CA THR A 29 -11.78 -6.68 -6.19
C THR A 29 -11.86 -7.03 -7.67
N ARG A 30 -11.07 -8.03 -8.12
CA ARG A 30 -11.08 -8.50 -9.51
C ARG A 30 -12.49 -8.94 -9.94
N HIS A 31 -13.13 -9.82 -9.17
CA HIS A 31 -14.48 -10.31 -9.51
C HIS A 31 -15.50 -9.18 -9.58
N SER A 32 -15.55 -8.31 -8.55
CA SER A 32 -16.50 -7.19 -8.54
C SER A 32 -16.26 -6.22 -9.69
N PHE A 33 -15.01 -5.97 -10.04
CA PHE A 33 -14.66 -5.11 -11.16
C PHE A 33 -15.02 -5.77 -12.50
N ALA A 34 -14.62 -7.01 -12.72
CA ALA A 34 -14.88 -7.75 -13.95
C ALA A 34 -16.38 -7.91 -14.24
N GLU A 35 -17.18 -8.24 -13.22
CA GLU A 35 -18.64 -8.35 -13.31
C GLU A 35 -19.26 -7.03 -13.79
N LYS A 36 -18.95 -5.92 -13.11
CA LYS A 36 -19.48 -4.59 -13.48
C LYS A 36 -19.04 -4.15 -14.88
N MET A 37 -17.79 -4.42 -15.25
CA MET A 37 -17.27 -4.08 -16.57
C MET A 37 -17.95 -4.89 -17.69
N ASN A 38 -18.20 -6.17 -17.44
CA ASN A 38 -18.92 -7.05 -18.38
C ASN A 38 -20.39 -6.63 -18.51
N GLU A 39 -21.05 -6.25 -17.42
CA GLU A 39 -22.42 -5.71 -17.44
C GLU A 39 -22.50 -4.41 -18.25
N LEU A 40 -21.54 -3.49 -18.05
CA LEU A 40 -21.43 -2.26 -18.82
C LEU A 40 -21.28 -2.57 -20.32
N ALA A 41 -20.33 -3.44 -20.67
CA ALA A 41 -20.08 -3.82 -22.07
C ALA A 41 -21.27 -4.56 -22.73
N ALA A 42 -22.10 -5.25 -21.95
CA ALA A 42 -23.30 -5.93 -22.45
C ALA A 42 -24.50 -4.98 -22.64
N ARG A 43 -24.58 -3.91 -21.83
CA ARG A 43 -25.67 -2.92 -21.90
C ARG A 43 -25.56 -2.02 -23.12
N TYR A 44 -24.35 -1.65 -23.50
CA TYR A 44 -24.09 -0.73 -24.60
C TYR A 44 -23.79 -1.48 -25.91
N ARG A 45 -24.22 -0.90 -27.04
CA ARG A 45 -23.90 -1.41 -28.39
C ARG A 45 -22.75 -0.65 -29.05
N THR A 46 -22.51 0.57 -28.59
CA THR A 46 -21.54 1.52 -29.13
C THR A 46 -20.78 2.17 -27.98
N VAL A 47 -19.59 2.69 -28.28
CA VAL A 47 -18.76 3.44 -27.34
C VAL A 47 -19.05 4.94 -27.55
N ASP A 48 -20.11 5.42 -26.91
CA ASP A 48 -20.58 6.81 -26.95
C ASP A 48 -20.40 7.51 -25.58
N GLU A 49 -20.83 8.77 -25.46
CA GLU A 49 -20.65 9.53 -24.21
C GLU A 49 -21.41 8.89 -23.04
N ASP A 50 -22.60 8.32 -23.27
CA ASP A 50 -23.37 7.61 -22.25
C ASP A 50 -22.57 6.41 -21.69
N PHE A 51 -21.85 5.68 -22.55
CA PHE A 51 -20.93 4.61 -22.10
C PHE A 51 -19.80 5.16 -21.22
N PHE A 52 -19.19 6.29 -21.60
CA PHE A 52 -18.10 6.89 -20.83
C PHE A 52 -18.57 7.45 -19.48
N GLU A 53 -19.76 8.06 -19.41
CA GLU A 53 -20.34 8.53 -18.15
C GLU A 53 -20.56 7.36 -17.18
N GLU A 54 -21.16 6.26 -17.62
CA GLU A 54 -21.37 5.09 -16.76
C GLU A 54 -20.04 4.41 -16.38
N LEU A 55 -19.05 4.41 -17.28
CA LEU A 55 -17.69 3.97 -16.96
C LEU A 55 -17.07 4.81 -15.85
N GLU A 56 -17.20 6.14 -15.90
CA GLU A 56 -16.70 7.05 -14.87
C GLU A 56 -17.32 6.74 -13.51
N GLU A 57 -18.64 6.57 -13.45
CA GLU A 57 -19.36 6.20 -12.24
C GLU A 57 -18.88 4.85 -11.66
N LEU A 58 -18.68 3.86 -12.54
CA LEU A 58 -18.19 2.54 -12.16
C LEU A 58 -16.79 2.64 -11.52
N LEU A 59 -15.85 3.32 -12.17
CA LEU A 59 -14.48 3.48 -11.68
C LEU A 59 -14.44 4.26 -10.35
N ILE A 60 -15.27 5.30 -10.20
CA ILE A 60 -15.42 6.03 -8.94
C ILE A 60 -15.95 5.11 -7.84
N SER A 61 -16.94 4.27 -8.16
CA SER A 61 -17.51 3.29 -7.20
C SER A 61 -16.48 2.24 -6.74
N ALA A 62 -15.44 2.00 -7.55
CA ALA A 62 -14.32 1.10 -7.25
C ALA A 62 -13.19 1.77 -6.45
N ASP A 63 -13.40 3.01 -5.97
CA ASP A 63 -12.43 3.83 -5.22
C ASP A 63 -11.17 4.23 -6.01
N VAL A 64 -11.24 4.30 -7.36
CA VAL A 64 -10.13 4.78 -8.21
C VAL A 64 -9.85 6.29 -8.02
N GLY A 65 -10.81 7.03 -7.45
CA GLY A 65 -10.69 8.46 -7.16
C GLY A 65 -11.09 9.34 -8.34
N VAL A 66 -11.84 10.42 -8.07
CA VAL A 66 -12.46 11.25 -9.12
C VAL A 66 -11.41 11.82 -10.07
N HIS A 67 -10.31 12.37 -9.55
CA HIS A 67 -9.26 12.97 -10.37
C HIS A 67 -8.63 11.96 -11.34
N THR A 68 -8.25 10.79 -10.82
CA THR A 68 -7.67 9.70 -11.62
C THR A 68 -8.65 9.18 -12.66
N VAL A 69 -9.94 9.06 -12.31
CA VAL A 69 -10.98 8.63 -13.25
C VAL A 69 -11.10 9.60 -14.41
N MET A 70 -11.21 10.91 -14.14
CA MET A 70 -11.33 11.93 -15.19
C MET A 70 -10.14 11.92 -16.15
N GLU A 71 -8.91 11.78 -15.63
CA GLU A 71 -7.72 11.66 -16.48
C GLU A 71 -7.75 10.40 -17.35
N VAL A 72 -8.05 9.25 -16.76
CA VAL A 72 -8.05 7.97 -17.44
C VAL A 72 -9.13 7.91 -18.50
N THR A 73 -10.33 8.44 -18.24
CA THR A 73 -11.42 8.43 -19.21
C THR A 73 -11.17 9.39 -20.37
N GLU A 74 -10.53 10.54 -20.14
CA GLU A 74 -10.12 11.43 -21.23
C GLU A 74 -9.04 10.80 -22.14
N GLU A 75 -8.04 10.16 -21.53
CA GLU A 75 -7.03 9.40 -22.28
C GLU A 75 -7.67 8.24 -23.07
N LEU A 76 -8.65 7.57 -22.48
CA LEU A 76 -9.39 6.48 -23.10
C LEU A 76 -10.24 6.98 -24.28
N ARG A 77 -10.97 8.09 -24.13
CA ARG A 77 -11.74 8.73 -25.21
C ARG A 77 -10.85 9.01 -26.43
N THR A 78 -9.67 9.55 -26.18
CA THR A 78 -8.67 9.83 -27.22
C THR A 78 -8.18 8.56 -27.91
N GLU A 79 -7.89 7.52 -27.12
CA GLU A 79 -7.38 6.24 -27.62
C GLU A 79 -8.42 5.47 -28.45
N VAL A 80 -9.66 5.39 -27.96
CA VAL A 80 -10.80 4.76 -28.65
C VAL A 80 -11.04 5.41 -30.01
N LYS A 81 -11.03 6.75 -30.07
CA LYS A 81 -11.15 7.51 -31.33
C LYS A 81 -9.98 7.21 -32.27
N ARG A 82 -8.75 7.17 -31.75
CA ARG A 82 -7.53 6.89 -32.53
C ARG A 82 -7.53 5.49 -33.13
N GLN A 83 -7.95 4.48 -32.37
CA GLN A 83 -8.01 3.09 -32.81
C GLN A 83 -9.31 2.75 -33.57
N ASN A 84 -10.25 3.69 -33.66
CA ASN A 84 -11.57 3.50 -34.27
C ASN A 84 -12.31 2.29 -33.65
N VAL A 85 -12.21 2.15 -32.33
CA VAL A 85 -12.84 1.08 -31.56
C VAL A 85 -14.33 1.37 -31.44
N LYS A 86 -15.16 0.42 -31.88
CA LYS A 86 -16.63 0.58 -31.93
C LYS A 86 -17.38 -0.31 -30.95
N SER A 87 -16.76 -1.42 -30.55
CA SER A 87 -17.32 -2.42 -29.66
C SER A 87 -16.92 -2.09 -28.22
N PRO A 88 -17.88 -1.99 -27.28
CA PRO A 88 -17.59 -1.81 -25.85
C PRO A 88 -16.67 -2.89 -25.26
N ARG A 89 -16.72 -4.13 -25.77
CA ARG A 89 -15.85 -5.23 -25.31
C ARG A 89 -14.39 -4.96 -25.61
N ASP A 90 -14.12 -4.38 -26.77
CA ASP A 90 -12.77 -4.08 -27.24
C ASP A 90 -12.14 -2.91 -26.46
N VAL A 91 -12.93 -2.19 -25.66
CA VAL A 91 -12.46 -1.09 -24.79
C VAL A 91 -11.88 -1.61 -23.48
N LEU A 92 -12.34 -2.77 -22.98
CA LEU A 92 -11.91 -3.33 -21.69
C LEU A 92 -10.39 -3.54 -21.58
N PRO A 93 -9.71 -4.07 -22.61
CA PRO A 93 -8.25 -4.20 -22.56
C PRO A 93 -7.54 -2.84 -22.55
N ILE A 94 -8.11 -1.84 -23.22
CA ILE A 94 -7.55 -0.49 -23.28
C ILE A 94 -7.66 0.20 -21.92
N ILE A 95 -8.79 0.04 -21.22
CA ILE A 95 -8.98 0.54 -19.84
C ILE A 95 -7.90 -0.04 -18.93
N SER A 96 -7.71 -1.36 -19.00
CA SER A 96 -6.72 -2.06 -18.17
C SER A 96 -5.31 -1.54 -18.46
N GLU A 97 -4.94 -1.34 -19.73
CA GLU A 97 -3.66 -0.75 -20.13
C GLU A 97 -3.49 0.67 -19.56
N LYS A 98 -4.49 1.55 -19.67
CA LYS A 98 -4.41 2.93 -19.17
C LYS A 98 -4.32 2.98 -17.64
N LEU A 99 -5.10 2.17 -16.93
CA LEU A 99 -5.02 2.06 -15.47
C LEU A 99 -3.65 1.52 -15.03
N THR A 100 -3.09 0.56 -15.76
CA THR A 100 -1.73 0.05 -15.51
C THR A 100 -0.69 1.15 -15.68
N ALA A 101 -0.79 1.94 -16.75
CA ALA A 101 0.15 3.02 -17.02
C ALA A 101 0.16 4.06 -15.89
N LYS A 102 -0.98 4.30 -15.22
CA LYS A 102 -1.04 5.15 -14.02
C LYS A 102 -0.33 4.53 -12.81
N LEU A 103 -0.13 3.21 -12.77
CA LEU A 103 0.67 2.49 -11.77
C LEU A 103 2.11 2.20 -12.22
N ASP A 104 2.49 2.52 -13.44
CA ASP A 104 3.81 2.19 -13.97
C ASP A 104 4.50 3.47 -14.45
N TYR A 105 4.91 4.30 -13.49
CA TYR A 105 5.91 5.32 -13.78
C TYR A 105 7.28 4.66 -13.79
N SER A 106 7.84 4.52 -15.00
CA SER A 106 9.22 4.13 -15.20
C SER A 106 10.16 5.05 -14.40
N GLY A 107 10.80 4.52 -13.35
CA GLY A 107 11.87 5.21 -12.60
C GLY A 107 11.65 5.40 -11.10
N GLU A 108 10.47 5.08 -10.55
CA GLU A 108 10.25 5.15 -9.10
C GLU A 108 10.77 3.90 -8.38
N ASP A 109 11.44 4.13 -7.25
CA ASP A 109 11.89 3.07 -6.36
C ASP A 109 10.77 2.70 -5.38
N TYR A 110 10.12 1.55 -5.59
CA TYR A 110 9.12 0.98 -4.67
C TYR A 110 9.77 0.24 -3.49
N THR A 111 11.10 0.17 -3.43
CA THR A 111 11.82 -0.46 -2.32
C THR A 111 11.91 0.49 -1.14
N LEU A 112 12.18 -0.07 0.04
CA LEU A 112 12.39 0.73 1.24
C LEU A 112 13.70 1.51 1.15
N ASN A 113 13.69 2.73 1.66
CA ASN A 113 14.88 3.54 1.85
C ASN A 113 15.74 2.93 2.97
N MET A 114 16.63 2.01 2.58
CA MET A 114 17.57 1.36 3.49
C MET A 114 18.82 2.21 3.69
N ASN A 115 19.45 2.08 4.86
CA ASN A 115 20.75 2.68 5.15
C ASN A 115 21.86 1.65 4.91
N ASP A 116 22.70 1.86 3.89
CA ASP A 116 23.81 0.95 3.57
C ASP A 116 24.97 1.05 4.57
N GLU A 117 25.13 2.20 5.24
CA GLU A 117 26.25 2.49 6.14
C GLU A 117 25.95 2.19 7.62
N GLY A 118 24.81 1.56 7.93
CA GLY A 118 24.48 1.18 9.30
C GLY A 118 23.03 0.79 9.52
N MET A 119 22.57 0.97 10.76
CA MET A 119 21.21 0.62 11.14
C MET A 119 20.18 1.45 10.36
N THR A 120 19.23 0.78 9.74
CA THR A 120 18.05 1.38 9.14
C THR A 120 17.00 1.62 10.22
N VAL A 121 16.33 2.77 10.18
CA VAL A 121 15.27 3.13 11.15
C VAL A 121 14.02 3.44 10.35
N ILE A 122 12.97 2.65 10.59
CA ILE A 122 11.68 2.76 9.90
C ILE A 122 10.63 3.19 10.91
N LEU A 123 10.04 4.36 10.69
CA LEU A 123 8.98 4.91 11.51
C LEU A 123 7.62 4.60 10.88
N PHE A 124 6.76 3.91 11.61
CA PHE A 124 5.42 3.57 11.14
C PHE A 124 4.41 4.56 11.69
N VAL A 125 3.63 5.19 10.81
CA VAL A 125 2.59 6.15 11.17
C VAL A 125 1.24 5.74 10.57
N GLY A 126 0.16 6.36 11.02
CA GLY A 126 -1.19 6.10 10.53
C GLY A 126 -2.20 6.06 11.67
N VAL A 127 -3.49 5.95 11.37
CA VAL A 127 -4.51 5.97 12.43
C VAL A 127 -4.62 4.63 13.16
N ASN A 128 -5.38 4.58 14.25
CA ASN A 128 -5.64 3.33 14.97
C ASN A 128 -6.53 2.39 14.13
N GLY A 129 -6.29 1.08 14.22
CA GLY A 129 -7.14 0.05 13.59
C GLY A 129 -6.83 -0.26 12.12
N VAL A 130 -5.95 0.53 11.47
CA VAL A 130 -5.56 0.32 10.06
C VAL A 130 -4.60 -0.84 9.82
N GLY A 131 -4.18 -1.54 10.88
CA GLY A 131 -3.24 -2.65 10.78
C GLY A 131 -1.76 -2.29 11.00
N LYS A 132 -1.45 -1.10 11.51
CA LYS A 132 -0.05 -0.65 11.72
C LYS A 132 0.83 -1.63 12.51
N THR A 133 0.44 -2.05 13.71
CA THR A 133 1.21 -3.00 14.53
C THR A 133 1.34 -4.37 13.85
N THR A 134 0.29 -4.82 13.15
CA THR A 134 0.33 -6.04 12.32
C THR A 134 1.34 -5.91 11.18
N THR A 135 1.34 -4.79 10.46
CA THR A 135 2.31 -4.50 9.39
C THR A 135 3.73 -4.49 9.93
N ILE A 136 3.98 -3.88 11.09
CA ILE A 136 5.30 -3.89 11.74
C ILE A 136 5.77 -5.33 12.00
N GLY A 137 4.89 -6.16 12.54
CA GLY A 137 5.18 -7.58 12.78
C GLY A 137 5.54 -8.35 11.51
N LYS A 138 4.78 -8.15 10.43
CA LYS A 138 5.07 -8.78 9.13
C LYS A 138 6.37 -8.27 8.49
N VAL A 139 6.65 -6.97 8.58
CA VAL A 139 7.94 -6.39 8.14
C VAL A 139 9.09 -6.97 8.96
N ALA A 140 8.92 -7.13 10.27
CA ALA A 140 9.92 -7.75 11.14
C ALA A 140 10.18 -9.20 10.73
N HIS A 141 9.13 -9.97 10.47
CA HIS A 141 9.22 -11.35 10.00
C HIS A 141 9.99 -11.45 8.68
N ARG A 142 9.67 -10.57 7.73
CA ARG A 142 10.37 -10.49 6.45
C ARG A 142 11.86 -10.23 6.63
N PHE A 143 12.24 -9.17 7.34
CA PHE A 143 13.65 -8.83 7.54
C PHE A 143 14.41 -9.90 8.31
N LYS A 144 13.77 -10.54 9.30
CA LYS A 144 14.38 -11.66 10.01
C LYS A 144 14.61 -12.85 9.08
N SER A 145 13.66 -13.15 8.20
CA SER A 145 13.79 -14.24 7.20
C SER A 145 14.87 -13.93 6.15
N GLU A 146 15.14 -12.66 5.89
CA GLU A 146 16.29 -12.18 5.10
C GLU A 146 17.63 -12.24 5.89
N GLY A 147 17.62 -12.71 7.15
CA GLY A 147 18.80 -12.85 8.00
C GLY A 147 19.23 -11.59 8.74
N LYS A 148 18.42 -10.52 8.73
CA LYS A 148 18.73 -9.25 9.40
C LYS A 148 18.43 -9.32 10.90
N ASN A 149 19.26 -8.66 11.71
CA ASN A 149 19.01 -8.41 13.12
C ASN A 149 18.00 -7.27 13.29
N VAL A 150 16.79 -7.61 13.75
CA VAL A 150 15.67 -6.67 13.90
C VAL A 150 15.40 -6.36 15.37
N VAL A 151 15.11 -5.09 15.65
CA VAL A 151 14.60 -4.60 16.94
C VAL A 151 13.31 -3.82 16.72
N LEU A 152 12.33 -3.97 17.61
CA LEU A 152 11.07 -3.24 17.60
C LEU A 152 11.03 -2.22 18.74
N ALA A 153 10.43 -1.05 18.50
CA ALA A 153 10.17 -0.03 19.51
C ALA A 153 8.66 0.17 19.69
N ALA A 154 8.16 -0.03 20.91
CA ALA A 154 6.74 0.11 21.27
C ALA A 154 6.38 1.57 21.56
N GLY A 155 6.30 2.40 20.52
CA GLY A 155 6.00 3.83 20.64
C GLY A 155 4.52 4.21 20.72
N ASP A 156 3.56 3.29 20.51
CA ASP A 156 2.14 3.51 20.90
C ASP A 156 2.00 3.33 22.42
N THR A 157 2.60 4.24 23.19
CA THR A 157 2.64 4.15 24.66
C THR A 157 1.31 4.48 25.31
N PHE A 158 0.38 5.12 24.59
CA PHE A 158 -0.93 5.47 25.12
C PHE A 158 -1.79 4.23 25.37
N ARG A 159 -1.60 3.17 24.58
CA ARG A 159 -2.41 1.97 24.62
C ARG A 159 -1.60 0.81 25.18
N ALA A 160 -1.86 0.42 26.43
CA ALA A 160 -1.25 -0.78 27.03
C ALA A 160 -1.40 -2.02 26.12
N GLY A 161 -2.59 -2.21 25.54
CA GLY A 161 -2.83 -3.31 24.59
C GLY A 161 -2.03 -3.22 23.29
N ALA A 162 -1.60 -2.04 22.84
CA ALA A 162 -0.73 -1.91 21.66
C ALA A 162 0.71 -2.31 21.99
N ILE A 163 1.21 -1.94 23.18
CA ILE A 163 2.51 -2.38 23.70
C ILE A 163 2.54 -3.91 23.82
N GLU A 164 1.50 -4.50 24.40
CA GLU A 164 1.38 -5.96 24.53
C GLU A 164 1.27 -6.64 23.16
N GLN A 165 0.46 -6.10 22.26
CA GLN A 165 0.32 -6.64 20.90
C GLN A 165 1.67 -6.65 20.16
N LEU A 166 2.45 -5.57 20.22
CA LEU A 166 3.77 -5.54 19.59
C LEU A 166 4.75 -6.50 20.27
N ALA A 167 4.64 -6.68 21.59
CA ALA A 167 5.45 -7.66 22.32
C ALA A 167 5.16 -9.11 21.89
N VAL A 168 3.88 -9.46 21.70
CA VAL A 168 3.47 -10.77 21.17
C VAL A 168 4.03 -10.99 19.76
N TRP A 169 3.95 -9.98 18.88
CA TRP A 169 4.58 -10.03 17.56
C TRP A 169 6.09 -10.24 17.64
N GLY A 170 6.76 -9.55 18.57
CA GLY A 170 8.17 -9.74 18.81
C GLY A 170 8.53 -11.15 19.27
N GLU A 171 7.72 -11.76 20.13
CA GLU A 171 7.89 -13.15 20.57
C GLU A 171 7.66 -14.14 19.44
N GLU A 172 6.56 -14.00 18.70
CA GLU A 172 6.17 -14.86 17.58
C GLU A 172 7.22 -14.84 16.46
N VAL A 173 7.69 -13.66 16.09
CA VAL A 173 8.75 -13.51 15.09
C VAL A 173 10.11 -13.87 15.69
N GLY A 174 10.29 -13.73 17.01
CA GLY A 174 11.54 -13.94 17.73
C GLY A 174 12.54 -12.79 17.54
N VAL A 175 12.10 -11.55 17.72
CA VAL A 175 12.87 -10.31 17.67
C VAL A 175 12.74 -9.55 18.98
N ASN A 176 13.71 -8.68 19.29
CA ASN A 176 13.69 -7.92 20.53
C ASN A 176 12.68 -6.77 20.47
N VAL A 177 11.91 -6.57 21.54
CA VAL A 177 10.98 -5.44 21.67
C VAL A 177 11.39 -4.54 22.84
N ILE A 178 11.58 -3.26 22.55
CA ILE A 178 11.87 -2.22 23.53
C ILE A 178 10.58 -1.50 23.86
N LYS A 179 10.21 -1.52 25.14
CA LYS A 179 8.96 -0.97 25.66
C LYS A 179 9.19 -0.35 27.03
N GLN A 180 8.36 0.64 27.35
CA GLN A 180 8.21 1.20 28.70
C GLN A 180 6.77 0.97 29.19
N GLU A 181 6.42 1.56 30.33
CA GLU A 181 5.07 1.51 30.88
C GLU A 181 4.07 2.31 30.02
N ALA A 182 2.79 1.96 30.14
CA ALA A 182 1.73 2.70 29.46
C ALA A 182 1.67 4.15 29.98
N GLY A 183 1.53 5.10 29.06
CA GLY A 183 1.57 6.54 29.36
C GLY A 183 2.97 7.15 29.37
N SER A 184 4.03 6.36 29.17
CA SER A 184 5.39 6.88 28.97
C SER A 184 5.50 7.78 27.73
N ASP A 185 6.51 8.64 27.70
CA ASP A 185 6.82 9.48 26.55
C ASP A 185 7.31 8.64 25.35
N PRO A 186 6.60 8.62 24.20
CA PRO A 186 7.03 7.86 23.02
C PRO A 186 8.45 8.19 22.58
N ALA A 187 8.86 9.46 22.69
CA ALA A 187 10.19 9.88 22.31
C ALA A 187 11.29 9.29 23.22
N ALA A 188 10.98 9.04 24.50
CA ALA A 188 11.89 8.35 25.42
C ALA A 188 12.03 6.87 25.04
N VAL A 189 10.93 6.20 24.66
CA VAL A 189 10.98 4.81 24.16
C VAL A 189 11.86 4.71 22.91
N MET A 190 11.76 5.68 21.99
CA MET A 190 12.58 5.71 20.77
C MET A 190 14.07 5.88 21.08
N TYR A 191 14.40 6.75 22.04
CA TYR A 191 15.78 6.91 22.50
C TYR A 191 16.35 5.60 23.04
N ASP A 192 15.64 4.95 23.97
CA ASP A 192 16.07 3.68 24.56
C ASP A 192 16.19 2.57 23.50
N ALA A 193 15.26 2.55 22.53
CA ALA A 193 15.27 1.59 21.45
C ALA A 193 16.50 1.75 20.55
N ILE A 194 16.87 2.99 20.21
CA ILE A 194 18.09 3.28 19.45
C ILE A 194 19.34 2.84 20.21
N GLN A 195 19.43 3.12 21.51
CA GLN A 195 20.58 2.69 22.32
C GLN A 195 20.68 1.17 22.38
N SER A 196 19.55 0.47 22.60
CA SER A 196 19.51 -0.98 22.63
C SER A 196 19.89 -1.58 21.27
N ALA A 197 19.33 -1.05 20.18
CA ALA A 197 19.60 -1.53 18.84
C ALA A 197 21.07 -1.32 18.43
N ARG A 198 21.69 -0.19 18.80
CA ARG A 198 23.14 0.02 18.66
C ARG A 198 23.95 -1.01 19.43
N SER A 199 23.60 -1.27 20.69
CA SER A 199 24.31 -2.24 21.54
C SER A 199 24.26 -3.67 20.99
N LYS A 200 23.14 -4.01 20.34
CA LYS A 200 22.87 -5.31 19.71
C LYS A 200 23.36 -5.40 18.27
N LYS A 201 23.93 -4.32 17.72
CA LYS A 201 24.33 -4.22 16.31
C LYS A 201 23.19 -4.62 15.37
N ALA A 202 22.00 -4.08 15.63
CA ALA A 202 20.83 -4.32 14.81
C ALA A 202 21.00 -3.70 13.43
N ASP A 203 20.53 -4.41 12.40
CA ASP A 203 20.49 -3.91 11.03
C ASP A 203 19.26 -3.02 10.82
N VAL A 204 18.16 -3.33 11.51
CA VAL A 204 16.88 -2.62 11.36
C VAL A 204 16.21 -2.37 12.72
N LEU A 205 15.79 -1.12 12.93
CA LEU A 205 14.91 -0.70 14.02
C LEU A 205 13.55 -0.29 13.46
N LEU A 206 12.49 -1.00 13.87
CA LEU A 206 11.11 -0.72 13.48
C LEU A 206 10.37 -0.04 14.62
N CYS A 207 9.83 1.16 14.36
CA CYS A 207 9.25 2.02 15.39
C CYS A 207 7.73 2.13 15.22
N ASP A 208 6.95 1.61 16.17
CA ASP A 208 5.50 1.83 16.24
C ASP A 208 5.20 3.23 16.80
N THR A 209 4.04 3.80 16.46
CA THR A 209 3.58 5.11 16.98
C THR A 209 2.10 5.08 17.28
N ALA A 210 1.65 6.01 18.12
CA ALA A 210 0.23 6.26 18.31
C ALA A 210 -0.46 6.73 17.00
N GLY A 211 -1.77 6.50 16.90
CA GLY A 211 -2.58 6.82 15.71
C GLY A 211 -3.90 7.54 15.99
N ARG A 212 -3.98 8.35 17.04
CA ARG A 212 -5.23 9.02 17.47
C ARG A 212 -5.50 10.32 16.69
N LEU A 213 -6.03 10.21 15.47
CA LEU A 213 -6.22 11.36 14.56
C LEU A 213 -7.27 12.39 15.02
N GLN A 214 -8.21 12.01 15.89
CA GLN A 214 -9.23 12.92 16.45
C GLN A 214 -8.65 14.13 17.19
N ASN A 215 -7.36 14.07 17.58
CA ASN A 215 -6.62 15.19 18.12
C ASN A 215 -5.37 15.47 17.25
N LYS A 216 -5.62 15.86 15.98
CA LYS A 216 -4.61 16.07 14.93
C LYS A 216 -3.41 16.87 15.46
N VAL A 217 -3.62 18.01 16.11
CA VAL A 217 -2.53 18.89 16.58
C VAL A 217 -1.60 18.18 17.56
N ASN A 218 -2.15 17.45 18.52
CA ASN A 218 -1.33 16.77 19.53
C ASN A 218 -0.58 15.57 18.93
N LEU A 219 -1.24 14.79 18.07
CA LEU A 219 -0.61 13.68 17.37
C LEU A 219 0.59 14.15 16.53
N MET A 220 0.43 15.25 15.79
CA MET A 220 1.52 15.76 14.94
C MET A 220 2.70 16.28 15.75
N LYS A 221 2.45 17.01 16.85
CA LYS A 221 3.53 17.43 17.76
C LYS A 221 4.28 16.25 18.37
N GLU A 222 3.58 15.17 18.68
CA GLU A 222 4.20 13.94 19.20
C GLU A 222 5.08 13.26 18.15
N LEU A 223 4.58 13.11 16.92
CA LEU A 223 5.36 12.55 15.80
C LEU A 223 6.58 13.41 15.45
N GLU A 224 6.45 14.73 15.44
CA GLU A 224 7.59 15.66 15.26
C GLU A 224 8.63 15.49 16.36
N LYS A 225 8.19 15.33 17.62
CA LYS A 225 9.10 15.10 18.75
C LYS A 225 9.83 13.77 18.63
N VAL A 226 9.11 12.70 18.26
CA VAL A 226 9.69 11.37 17.99
C VAL A 226 10.74 11.46 16.89
N LYS A 227 10.40 12.08 15.75
CA LYS A 227 11.33 12.29 14.63
C LYS A 227 12.57 13.06 15.09
N ARG A 228 12.41 14.15 15.83
CA ARG A 228 13.51 14.97 16.33
C ARG A 228 14.48 14.18 17.22
N VAL A 229 13.96 13.31 18.08
CA VAL A 229 14.81 12.44 18.92
C VAL A 229 15.54 11.42 18.06
N ILE A 230 14.84 10.77 17.12
CA ILE A 230 15.47 9.81 16.18
C ILE A 230 16.60 10.50 15.40
N SER A 231 16.34 11.65 14.79
CA SER A 231 17.33 12.39 13.99
C SER A 231 18.50 12.92 14.81
N ARG A 232 18.29 13.26 16.09
CA ARG A 232 19.38 13.68 16.98
C ARG A 232 20.36 12.53 17.24
N GLU A 233 19.85 11.32 17.44
CA GLU A 233 20.69 10.16 17.70
C GLU A 233 21.31 9.59 16.41
N ILE A 234 20.62 9.69 15.27
CA ILE A 234 21.08 9.25 13.95
C ILE A 234 20.69 10.32 12.94
N PRO A 235 21.61 11.20 12.50
CA PRO A 235 21.30 12.36 11.66
C PRO A 235 20.52 12.08 10.37
N SER A 236 20.70 10.90 9.76
CA SER A 236 19.99 10.46 8.54
C SER A 236 18.63 9.79 8.81
N ALA A 237 18.25 9.57 10.07
CA ALA A 237 17.06 8.84 10.45
C ALA A 237 15.86 9.77 10.80
N PRO A 238 14.60 9.30 10.71
CA PRO A 238 14.19 8.00 10.15
C PRO A 238 14.49 7.94 8.65
N HIS A 239 15.00 6.80 8.20
CA HIS A 239 15.36 6.59 6.79
C HIS A 239 14.10 6.35 5.94
N GLU A 240 13.08 5.75 6.57
CA GLU A 240 11.77 5.54 5.98
C GLU A 240 10.68 5.92 6.99
N VAL A 241 9.67 6.66 6.54
CA VAL A 241 8.42 6.93 7.26
C VAL A 241 7.29 6.27 6.49
N LEU A 242 6.85 5.10 6.95
CA LEU A 242 5.79 4.32 6.33
C LEU A 242 4.43 4.68 6.91
N LEU A 243 3.57 5.26 6.08
CA LEU A 243 2.18 5.47 6.41
C LEU A 243 1.37 4.20 6.14
N VAL A 244 0.81 3.61 7.19
CA VAL A 244 -0.08 2.45 7.08
C VAL A 244 -1.52 2.90 6.90
N LEU A 245 -2.17 2.40 5.86
CA LEU A 245 -3.54 2.73 5.48
C LEU A 245 -4.38 1.46 5.34
N ASP A 246 -5.66 1.57 5.64
CA ASP A 246 -6.63 0.47 5.49
C ASP A 246 -7.34 0.57 4.13
N ALA A 247 -7.07 -0.37 3.24
CA ALA A 247 -7.64 -0.39 1.90
C ALA A 247 -9.17 -0.57 1.90
N THR A 248 -9.77 -1.08 2.98
CA THR A 248 -11.23 -1.23 3.08
C THR A 248 -11.95 0.12 3.24
N THR A 249 -11.22 1.17 3.62
CA THR A 249 -11.80 2.46 3.97
C THR A 249 -11.92 3.44 2.80
N GLY A 250 -11.42 3.09 1.61
CA GLY A 250 -11.60 3.87 0.38
C GLY A 250 -11.11 5.32 0.51
N GLN A 251 -11.94 6.30 0.12
CA GLN A 251 -11.65 7.74 0.23
C GLN A 251 -11.24 8.22 1.63
N ASN A 252 -11.61 7.50 2.70
CA ASN A 252 -11.12 7.85 4.04
C ASN A 252 -9.61 7.64 4.17
N ALA A 253 -9.05 6.59 3.53
CA ALA A 253 -7.61 6.37 3.46
C ALA A 253 -6.92 7.53 2.75
N MET A 254 -7.50 8.03 1.65
CA MET A 254 -6.98 9.18 0.91
C MET A 254 -6.91 10.45 1.80
N THR A 255 -8.00 10.74 2.52
CA THR A 255 -8.07 11.92 3.40
C THR A 255 -7.05 11.84 4.54
N GLN A 256 -6.87 10.63 5.10
CA GLN A 256 -5.84 10.37 6.10
C GLN A 256 -4.44 10.59 5.53
N ALA A 257 -4.19 10.07 4.33
CA ALA A 257 -2.88 10.18 3.69
C ALA A 257 -2.50 11.62 3.36
N LYS A 258 -3.43 12.45 2.87
CA LYS A 258 -3.25 13.90 2.74
C LYS A 258 -2.88 14.54 4.08
N THR A 259 -3.62 14.19 5.13
CA THR A 259 -3.39 14.73 6.48
C THR A 259 -2.02 14.38 7.05
N PHE A 260 -1.54 13.15 6.85
CA PHE A 260 -0.21 12.73 7.30
C PHE A 260 0.90 13.30 6.41
N LYS A 261 0.70 13.42 5.10
CA LYS A 261 1.66 14.04 4.17
C LYS A 261 1.95 15.50 4.55
N GLU A 262 0.92 16.25 4.95
CA GLU A 262 1.07 17.65 5.38
C GLU A 262 1.91 17.82 6.66
N ALA A 263 1.89 16.81 7.54
CA ALA A 263 2.37 16.95 8.91
C ALA A 263 3.59 16.07 9.23
N THR A 264 3.87 15.07 8.40
CA THR A 264 5.00 14.17 8.52
C THR A 264 5.58 13.94 7.14
N ASP A 265 6.91 13.92 7.04
CA ASP A 265 7.62 13.62 5.79
C ASP A 265 7.48 12.12 5.46
N VAL A 266 6.26 11.69 5.09
CA VAL A 266 5.94 10.33 4.67
C VAL A 266 6.68 10.03 3.38
N SER A 267 7.50 8.97 3.39
CA SER A 267 8.30 8.55 2.24
C SER A 267 7.72 7.33 1.51
N GLY A 268 6.80 6.61 2.15
CA GLY A 268 6.18 5.43 1.56
C GLY A 268 4.86 5.05 2.21
N ILE A 269 4.06 4.26 1.48
CA ILE A 269 2.76 3.78 1.94
C ILE A 269 2.75 2.25 2.05
N ALA A 270 2.13 1.74 3.12
CA ALA A 270 1.77 0.34 3.28
C ALA A 270 0.25 0.20 3.33
N LEU A 271 -0.35 -0.43 2.32
CA LEU A 271 -1.79 -0.66 2.26
C LEU A 271 -2.14 -2.02 2.85
N ALA A 272 -2.83 -2.04 3.98
CA ALA A 272 -3.29 -3.26 4.62
C ALA A 272 -4.69 -3.67 4.16
N LYS A 273 -5.03 -4.95 4.36
CA LYS A 273 -6.38 -5.52 4.19
C LYS A 273 -6.96 -5.43 2.76
N LEU A 274 -6.12 -5.53 1.74
CA LEU A 274 -6.59 -5.54 0.34
C LEU A 274 -7.45 -6.78 0.03
N ASP A 275 -7.17 -7.90 0.69
CA ASP A 275 -7.96 -9.15 0.66
C ASP A 275 -9.37 -9.02 1.27
N GLY A 276 -9.56 -8.02 2.12
CA GLY A 276 -10.82 -7.73 2.78
C GLY A 276 -11.82 -6.98 1.92
N THR A 277 -11.42 -6.45 0.76
CA THR A 277 -12.21 -5.45 0.03
C THR A 277 -12.38 -5.75 -1.46
N ALA A 278 -13.49 -5.26 -2.02
CA ALA A 278 -13.73 -5.17 -3.46
C ALA A 278 -13.26 -3.81 -4.04
N LYS A 279 -12.61 -2.99 -3.21
CA LYS A 279 -12.26 -1.59 -3.50
C LYS A 279 -10.76 -1.37 -3.68
N GLY A 280 -10.10 -2.25 -4.44
CA GLY A 280 -8.65 -2.14 -4.69
C GLY A 280 -8.23 -0.92 -5.53
N GLY A 281 -9.17 -0.15 -6.10
CA GLY A 281 -8.88 1.07 -6.86
C GLY A 281 -8.19 2.17 -6.04
N ILE A 282 -8.26 2.12 -4.71
CA ILE A 282 -7.65 3.11 -3.82
C ILE A 282 -6.14 3.24 -3.99
N VAL A 283 -5.45 2.17 -4.43
CA VAL A 283 -4.02 2.18 -4.75
C VAL A 283 -3.71 3.20 -5.86
N LEU A 284 -4.54 3.21 -6.91
CA LEU A 284 -4.43 4.13 -8.05
C LEU A 284 -4.66 5.58 -7.61
N ALA A 285 -5.69 5.80 -6.80
CA ALA A 285 -6.02 7.12 -6.28
C ALA A 285 -4.87 7.68 -5.45
N ILE A 286 -4.43 6.92 -4.45
CA ILE A 286 -3.36 7.31 -3.50
C ILE A 286 -2.10 7.71 -4.25
N ARG A 287 -1.71 6.89 -5.22
CA ARG A 287 -0.53 7.18 -6.02
C ARG A 287 -0.68 8.47 -6.81
N ASN A 288 -1.75 8.59 -7.60
CA ASN A 288 -1.92 9.73 -8.52
C ASN A 288 -2.07 11.06 -7.78
N GLU A 289 -2.76 11.07 -6.64
CA GLU A 289 -3.03 12.32 -5.91
C GLU A 289 -1.90 12.73 -4.96
N LEU A 290 -1.12 11.76 -4.45
CA LEU A 290 -0.16 12.02 -3.38
C LEU A 290 1.28 11.93 -3.82
N ASP A 291 1.62 11.35 -4.96
CA ASP A 291 3.02 11.24 -5.40
C ASP A 291 3.90 10.60 -4.30
N ILE A 292 3.34 9.62 -3.59
CA ILE A 292 4.04 8.83 -2.58
C ILE A 292 3.99 7.37 -3.03
N PRO A 293 5.15 6.69 -3.14
CA PRO A 293 5.19 5.30 -3.58
C PRO A 293 4.53 4.36 -2.56
N VAL A 294 3.68 3.46 -3.07
CA VAL A 294 3.22 2.30 -2.29
C VAL A 294 4.39 1.32 -2.24
N LYS A 295 4.86 1.00 -1.03
CA LYS A 295 6.00 0.11 -0.78
C LYS A 295 5.54 -1.31 -0.45
N PHE A 296 4.38 -1.44 0.22
CA PHE A 296 3.83 -2.73 0.64
C PHE A 296 2.31 -2.81 0.45
N VAL A 297 1.86 -4.04 0.22
CA VAL A 297 0.45 -4.43 0.19
C VAL A 297 0.21 -5.64 1.08
N GLY A 298 -0.79 -5.56 1.95
CA GLY A 298 -1.26 -6.65 2.80
C GLY A 298 -2.41 -7.38 2.12
N LEU A 299 -2.17 -8.65 1.80
CA LEU A 299 -3.01 -9.53 0.97
C LEU A 299 -3.60 -10.70 1.79
N GLY A 300 -3.71 -10.53 3.11
CA GLY A 300 -4.16 -11.55 4.05
C GLY A 300 -3.67 -11.33 5.47
N GLU A 301 -3.99 -12.27 6.36
CA GLU A 301 -3.71 -12.20 7.81
C GLU A 301 -2.40 -12.90 8.22
N GLY A 302 -1.93 -13.89 7.45
CA GLY A 302 -0.71 -14.64 7.71
C GLY A 302 0.57 -13.80 7.68
N LEU A 303 1.66 -14.34 8.25
CA LEU A 303 2.96 -13.67 8.37
C LEU A 303 3.53 -13.25 7.01
N ASP A 304 3.37 -14.11 6.00
CA ASP A 304 3.87 -13.91 4.64
C ASP A 304 2.88 -13.14 3.74
N ASP A 305 1.77 -12.65 4.27
CA ASP A 305 0.75 -11.96 3.46
C ASP A 305 1.05 -10.48 3.21
N LEU A 306 2.17 -9.96 3.75
CA LEU A 306 2.68 -8.64 3.38
C LEU A 306 3.68 -8.78 2.22
N GLN A 307 3.31 -8.26 1.05
CA GLN A 307 4.15 -8.32 -0.14
C GLN A 307 4.68 -6.92 -0.50
N PRO A 308 5.93 -6.81 -0.98
CA PRO A 308 6.39 -5.59 -1.64
C PRO A 308 5.44 -5.24 -2.77
N PHE A 309 5.19 -3.96 -2.96
CA PHE A 309 4.34 -3.53 -4.06
C PHE A 309 5.06 -3.79 -5.39
N ASP A 310 4.36 -4.46 -6.30
CA ASP A 310 4.77 -4.66 -7.68
C ASP A 310 3.58 -4.29 -8.56
N ALA A 311 3.76 -3.25 -9.38
CA ALA A 311 2.70 -2.70 -10.21
C ALA A 311 2.23 -3.69 -11.28
N GLU A 312 3.14 -4.50 -11.84
CA GLU A 312 2.79 -5.52 -12.85
C GLU A 312 1.97 -6.65 -12.22
N GLN A 313 2.41 -7.17 -11.06
CA GLN A 313 1.70 -8.21 -10.32
C GLN A 313 0.33 -7.73 -9.83
N PHE A 314 0.27 -6.51 -9.29
CA PHE A 314 -0.99 -5.91 -8.84
C PHE A 314 -1.98 -5.78 -10.00
N THR A 315 -1.51 -5.23 -11.12
CA THR A 315 -2.31 -5.06 -12.33
C THR A 315 -2.80 -6.40 -12.87
N TYR A 316 -1.90 -7.37 -13.00
CA TYR A 316 -2.26 -8.69 -13.50
C TYR A 316 -3.26 -9.38 -12.57
N GLY A 317 -3.04 -9.28 -11.25
CA GLY A 317 -3.96 -9.80 -10.24
C GLY A 317 -5.36 -9.17 -10.30
N LEU A 318 -5.45 -7.89 -10.68
CA LEU A 318 -6.70 -7.13 -10.77
C LEU A 318 -7.47 -7.36 -12.07
N PHE A 319 -6.79 -7.49 -13.22
CA PHE A 319 -7.46 -7.46 -14.53
C PHE A 319 -7.42 -8.77 -15.32
N ARG A 320 -6.76 -9.83 -14.84
CA ARG A 320 -6.62 -11.09 -15.60
C ARG A 320 -7.93 -11.72 -16.07
N GLU A 321 -9.03 -11.58 -15.32
CA GLU A 321 -10.33 -12.16 -15.70
C GLU A 321 -10.92 -11.50 -16.94
N LEU A 322 -10.72 -10.19 -17.10
CA LEU A 322 -11.13 -9.45 -18.30
C LEU A 322 -10.38 -9.92 -19.55
N ALA A 323 -9.18 -10.49 -19.38
CA ALA A 323 -8.37 -11.00 -20.48
C ALA A 323 -8.70 -12.45 -20.84
N GLU A 324 -9.10 -13.28 -19.86
CA GLU A 324 -9.41 -14.70 -20.07
C GLU A 324 -10.81 -14.90 -20.68
N ASP A 325 -11.74 -13.97 -20.47
CA ASP A 325 -13.06 -14.00 -21.11
C ASP A 325 -13.00 -13.65 -22.61
N ASP A 326 -12.01 -12.86 -23.03
CA ASP A 326 -11.78 -12.51 -24.45
C ASP A 326 -11.29 -13.72 -25.28
N ASP A 327 -10.49 -14.61 -24.67
CA ASP A 327 -10.01 -15.86 -25.31
C ASP A 327 -11.11 -16.94 -25.42
N ARG A 328 -12.26 -16.77 -24.75
CA ARG A 328 -13.40 -17.72 -24.78
C ARG A 328 -14.53 -17.28 -25.72
N GLY A 329 -14.41 -16.12 -26.35
CA GLY A 329 -15.39 -15.50 -27.26
C GLY A 329 -15.19 -15.88 -28.73
#